data_AF-A0A947S691-F1
#
_entry.id   AF-A0A947S691-F1
#
_cell.length_a   1.000
_cell.length_b   1.000
_cell.length_c   1.000
_cell.angle_alpha   90.00
_cell.angle_beta   90.00
_cell.angle_gamma   90.00
#
_symmetry.space_group_name_H-M   'P 1'
#
loop_
_entity.id
_entity.type
_entity.pdbx_description
1 polymer ?
#
loop_
_entity_poly.entity_id
_entity_poly.type
_entity_poly.pdbx_seq_one_letter_code
_entity_poly.pdbx_strand_id
1 'polypeptide(L)' 'MYTSYCREIDVASCGNNIEEARKNLREVIEIFFEETSRKGTLKELMEEAGFSLEERKDTLASSHEFQSLEKLEVPINVF' A
#
# COMPACT_ATOMS: atom_id res chain seq x y z
N MET A 1 15.44 -12.04 -9.86
CA MET A 1 15.03 -11.49 -8.55
C MET A 1 14.68 -10.03 -8.75
N TYR A 2 13.45 -9.67 -8.42
CA TYR A 2 12.88 -8.33 -8.54
C TYR A 2 12.37 -7.90 -7.16
N THR A 3 12.43 -6.60 -6.88
CA THR A 3 11.97 -6.00 -5.62
C THR A 3 10.95 -4.93 -5.94
N SER A 4 9.89 -4.89 -5.16
CA SER A 4 8.81 -3.92 -5.21
C SER A 4 8.66 -3.29 -3.84
N TYR A 5 8.44 -1.98 -3.79
CA TYR A 5 8.43 -1.22 -2.56
C TYR A 5 7.31 -0.17 -2.61
N CYS A 6 6.52 -0.10 -1.54
CA CYS A 6 5.51 0.90 -1.31
C CYS A 6 6.06 1.88 -0.26
N ARG A 7 6.30 3.12 -0.68
CA ARG A 7 6.96 4.14 0.14
C ARG A 7 6.03 4.68 1.22
N GLU A 8 4.76 4.74 0.92
CA GLU A 8 3.74 5.37 1.75
C GLU A 8 3.50 4.63 3.08
N ILE A 9 3.64 3.30 3.08
CA ILE A 9 3.51 2.45 4.28
C ILE A 9 4.82 1.72 4.65
N ASP A 10 5.91 2.06 3.97
CA ASP A 10 7.25 1.49 4.15
C ASP A 10 7.31 -0.05 4.07
N VAL A 11 6.63 -0.63 3.08
CA VAL A 11 6.56 -2.09 2.88
C VAL A 11 7.25 -2.49 1.58
N ALA A 12 8.14 -3.49 1.65
CA ALA A 12 8.81 -4.06 0.49
C ALA A 12 8.49 -5.56 0.33
N SER A 13 8.53 -6.03 -0.91
CA SER A 13 8.43 -7.44 -1.26
C SER A 13 9.31 -7.79 -2.46
N CYS A 14 9.61 -9.08 -2.64
CA CYS A 14 10.49 -9.57 -3.69
C CYS A 14 9.86 -10.78 -4.40
N GLY A 15 10.25 -11.00 -5.66
CA GLY A 15 9.81 -12.15 -6.46
C GLY A 15 10.82 -12.54 -7.53
N ASN A 16 10.61 -13.68 -8.20
CA ASN A 16 11.51 -14.14 -9.27
C ASN A 16 11.31 -13.35 -10.56
N ASN A 17 10.10 -12.82 -10.78
CA ASN A 17 9.72 -11.94 -11.88
C ASN A 17 8.95 -10.70 -11.35
N ILE A 18 8.69 -9.73 -12.23
CA ILE A 18 8.02 -8.46 -11.88
C ILE A 18 6.60 -8.71 -11.37
N GLU A 19 5.83 -9.60 -12.01
CA GLU A 19 4.45 -9.92 -11.63
C GLU A 19 4.39 -10.53 -10.23
N GLU A 20 5.31 -11.44 -9.93
CA GLU A 20 5.44 -12.09 -8.62
C GLU A 20 5.82 -11.09 -7.54
N ALA A 21 6.81 -10.22 -7.77
CA ALA A 21 7.18 -9.18 -6.79
C ALA A 21 5.97 -8.29 -6.46
N ARG A 22 5.20 -7.89 -7.47
CA ARG A 22 3.98 -7.07 -7.30
C ARG A 22 2.86 -7.81 -6.57
N LYS A 23 2.64 -9.08 -6.91
CA LYS A 23 1.66 -9.92 -6.24
C LYS A 23 2.02 -10.05 -4.76
N ASN A 24 3.27 -10.38 -4.48
CA ASN A 24 3.76 -10.52 -3.11
C ASN A 24 3.68 -9.19 -2.37
N LEU A 25 3.91 -8.03 -3.03
CA LEU A 25 3.71 -6.73 -2.42
C LEU A 25 2.26 -6.52 -2.00
N ARG A 26 1.29 -6.80 -2.88
CA ARG A 26 -0.14 -6.69 -2.54
C ARG A 26 -0.50 -7.54 -1.32
N GLU A 27 -0.06 -8.80 -1.31
CA GLU A 27 -0.33 -9.72 -0.19
C GLU A 27 0.24 -9.20 1.13
N VAL A 28 1.48 -8.69 1.12
CA VAL A 28 2.08 -8.12 2.34
C VAL A 28 1.34 -6.87 2.81
N ILE A 29 0.85 -6.02 1.89
CA ILE A 29 0.06 -4.83 2.21
C ILE A 29 -1.29 -5.22 2.85
N GLU A 30 -1.99 -6.22 2.30
CA GLU A 30 -3.25 -6.72 2.86
C GLU A 30 -3.04 -7.27 4.28
N ILE A 31 -2.00 -8.09 4.48
CA ILE A 31 -1.64 -8.63 5.80
C ILE A 31 -1.28 -7.50 6.77
N PHE A 32 -0.54 -6.48 6.31
CA PHE A 32 -0.17 -5.34 7.15
C PHE A 32 -1.41 -4.59 7.66
N PHE A 33 -2.38 -4.32 6.80
CA PHE A 33 -3.64 -3.68 7.21
C PHE A 33 -4.49 -4.55 8.13
N GLU A 34 -4.53 -5.86 7.89
CA GLU A 34 -5.24 -6.79 8.78
C GLU A 34 -4.61 -6.81 10.19
N GLU A 35 -3.29 -6.93 10.27
CA GLU A 35 -2.56 -6.98 11.55
C GLU A 35 -2.67 -5.65 12.32
N THR A 36 -2.52 -4.52 11.63
CA THR A 36 -2.63 -3.20 12.25
C THR A 36 -4.06 -2.89 12.68
N SER A 37 -5.06 -3.38 11.94
CA SER A 37 -6.47 -3.32 12.35
C SER A 37 -6.70 -4.15 13.61
N ARG A 38 -6.23 -5.41 13.63
CA ARG A 38 -6.34 -6.28 14.82
C ARG A 38 -5.65 -5.69 16.05
N LYS A 39 -4.56 -4.96 15.84
CA LYS A 39 -3.84 -4.23 16.89
C LYS A 39 -4.50 -2.90 17.29
N GLY A 40 -5.51 -2.42 16.55
CA GLY A 40 -6.15 -1.13 16.76
C GLY A 40 -5.26 0.07 16.42
N THR A 41 -4.13 -0.14 15.74
CA THR A 41 -3.12 0.89 15.41
C THR A 41 -3.22 1.38 13.97
N LEU A 42 -4.07 0.76 13.16
CA LEU A 42 -4.26 1.10 11.75
C LEU A 42 -4.55 2.58 11.53
N LYS A 43 -5.42 3.16 12.36
CA LYS A 43 -5.83 4.55 12.23
C LYS A 43 -4.68 5.53 12.48
N GLU A 44 -3.93 5.32 13.55
CA GLU A 44 -2.74 6.12 13.89
C GLU A 44 -1.68 6.04 12.79
N LEU A 45 -1.40 4.83 12.30
CA LEU A 45 -0.45 4.60 11.21
C LEU A 45 -0.88 5.26 9.90
N MET A 46 -2.17 5.25 9.58
CA MET A 46 -2.69 5.94 8.40
C MET A 46 -2.56 7.45 8.52
N GLU A 47 -2.87 8.01 9.69
CA GLU A 47 -2.68 9.44 9.96
C GLU A 47 -1.19 9.84 9.87
N GLU A 48 -0.27 9.02 10.39
CA GLU A 48 1.19 9.23 10.29
C GLU A 48 1.70 9.14 8.85
N ALA A 49 1.16 8.23 8.05
CA ALA A 49 1.47 8.08 6.64
C ALA A 49 0.82 9.18 5.76
N GLY A 50 0.04 10.09 6.37
CA GLY A 50 -0.62 11.20 5.67
C GLY A 50 -1.88 10.79 4.91
N PHE A 51 -2.42 9.60 5.20
CA PHE A 51 -3.70 9.14 4.66
C PHE A 51 -4.83 9.60 5.58
N SER A 52 -5.72 10.45 5.03
CA SER A 52 -7.02 10.66 5.63
C SER A 52 -7.95 9.51 5.25
N LEU A 53 -8.53 8.84 6.24
CA LEU A 53 -9.67 7.91 6.08
C LEU A 53 -10.98 8.67 5.84
N GLU A 54 -10.97 9.75 5.07
CA GLU A 54 -12.18 10.36 4.55
C GLU A 54 -12.68 9.52 3.37
N GLU A 55 -13.92 9.05 3.52
CA GLU A 55 -14.63 8.18 2.59
C GLU A 55 -14.39 8.58 1.13
N ARG A 56 -13.72 7.68 0.39
CA ARG A 56 -13.78 7.52 -1.08
C ARG A 56 -14.20 8.78 -1.84
N LYS A 57 -13.24 9.61 -2.24
CA LYS A 57 -13.33 10.39 -3.48
C LYS A 57 -11.94 10.76 -4.00
N ASP A 58 -11.65 10.14 -5.15
CA ASP A 58 -10.86 10.67 -6.25
C ASP A 58 -9.39 11.05 -6.02
N THR A 59 -8.54 10.16 -6.55
CA THR A 59 -7.37 10.51 -7.36
C THR A 59 -6.45 11.58 -6.79
N LEU A 60 -5.50 11.13 -5.96
CA LEU A 60 -4.31 11.92 -5.62
C LEU A 60 -3.36 11.94 -6.83
N ALA A 61 -3.74 12.70 -7.86
CA ALA A 61 -2.83 13.14 -8.91
C ALA A 61 -1.99 14.29 -8.35
N SER A 62 -0.99 13.97 -7.52
CA SER A 62 0.07 14.92 -7.22
C SER A 62 1.18 14.74 -8.25
N SER A 63 1.10 15.61 -9.25
CA SER A 63 2.12 15.89 -10.26
C SER A 63 3.51 15.97 -9.63
N HIS A 64 4.40 15.02 -9.94
CA HIS A 64 5.82 15.23 -10.23
C HIS A 64 6.30 14.03 -11.07
N GLU A 65 7.12 14.34 -12.07
CA GLU A 65 7.38 13.54 -13.26
C GLU A 65 8.01 12.15 -13.00
N PHE A 66 7.50 11.16 -13.75
CA PHE A 66 8.25 10.01 -14.27
C PHE A 66 8.98 9.10 -13.25
N GLN A 67 8.23 8.35 -12.48
CA GLN A 67 8.55 6.95 -12.19
C GLN A 67 7.28 6.17 -12.50
N SER A 68 7.40 5.00 -13.13
CA SER A 68 6.26 4.13 -13.45
C SER A 68 5.56 3.67 -12.16
N LEU A 69 4.70 4.53 -11.63
CA LEU A 69 3.78 4.29 -10.54
C LEU A 69 2.58 3.60 -11.17
N GLU A 70 2.66 2.29 -11.29
CA GLU A 70 1.43 1.53 -11.50
C GLU A 70 0.62 1.65 -10.22
N LYS A 71 -0.43 2.47 -10.28
CA LYS A 71 -1.34 2.74 -9.17
C LYS A 71 -1.95 1.40 -8.71
N LEU A 72 -1.55 0.97 -7.52
CA LEU A 72 -2.06 -0.25 -6.90
C LEU A 72 -3.25 0.11 -6.01
N GLU A 73 -4.46 -0.20 -6.47
CA GLU A 73 -5.66 -0.09 -5.63
C GLU A 73 -5.79 -1.38 -4.81
N VAL A 74 -5.61 -1.27 -3.49
CA VAL A 74 -5.81 -2.39 -2.56
C VAL A 74 -7.12 -2.16 -1.80
N PRO A 75 -8.12 -3.04 -1.93
CA PRO A 75 -9.36 -2.92 -1.17
C PRO A 75 -9.09 -3.20 0.31
N ILE A 76 -9.34 -2.20 1.16
CA ILE A 76 -9.27 -2.34 2.62
C ILE A 76 -10.59 -2.98 3.07
N ASN A 77 -10.64 -4.31 3.07
CA ASN A 77 -11.81 -5.08 3.51
C ASN A 77 -11.68 -5.41 5.02
N VAL A 78 -11.64 -4.37 5.84
CA VAL A 78 -11.53 -4.50 7.31
C VAL A 78 -12.94 -4.42 7.89
N PHE A 79 -13.48 -5.55 8.35
CA PHE A 79 -14.77 -5.69 9.04
C PHE A 79 -14.57 -5.95 10.53
#